data_AF-A0A951H1C9-F1
#
_entry.id   AF-A0A951H1C9-F1
#
_cell.length_a   1.000
_cell.length_b   1.000
_cell.length_c   1.000
_cell.angle_alpha   90.00
_cell.angle_beta   90.00
_cell.angle_gamma   90.00
#
_symmetry.space_group_name_H-M   'P 1'
#
loop_
_entity.id
_entity.type
_entity.pdbx_description
1 polymer ?
#
loop_
_entity_poly.entity_id
_entity_poly.type
_entity_poly.pdbx_seq_one_letter_code
_entity_poly.pdbx_strand_id
1 'polypeptide(L)' 'MPLPALTPDELAALAALVDETIRGDRFPMSDRNRMLRAILAKLRDGEGEAPRPEPYPAPVAGRLTE' A
#
# COMPACT_ATOMS: atom_id res chain seq x y z
N MET A 1 -18.63 5.24 16.90
CA MET A 1 -17.39 5.30 17.71
C MET A 1 -16.21 5.14 16.77
N PRO A 2 -15.14 5.93 16.88
CA PRO A 2 -13.95 5.70 16.07
C PRO A 2 -13.33 4.34 16.41
N LEU A 3 -12.80 3.66 15.40
CA LEU A 3 -12.05 2.41 15.61
C LEU A 3 -10.72 2.75 16.32
N PRO A 4 -10.28 1.91 17.28
CA PRO A 4 -8.97 2.10 17.90
C PRO A 4 -7.87 1.93 16.85
N ALA A 5 -6.93 2.88 16.81
CA ALA A 5 -5.72 2.75 16.03
C ALA A 5 -4.81 1.68 16.65
N LEU A 6 -4.17 0.87 15.81
CA LEU A 6 -3.18 -0.10 16.26
C LEU A 6 -1.91 0.61 16.71
N THR A 7 -1.31 0.13 17.80
CA THR A 7 0.03 0.53 18.21
C THR A 7 1.08 0.00 17.22
N PRO A 8 2.29 0.59 17.17
CA PRO A 8 3.38 0.08 16.32
C PRO A 8 3.72 -1.40 16.57
N ASP A 9 3.67 -1.84 17.82
CA ASP A 9 3.93 -3.23 18.20
C ASP A 9 2.84 -4.18 17.68
N GLU A 10 1.57 -3.77 17.75
CA GLU A 10 0.45 -4.54 17.19
C GLU A 10 0.52 -4.60 15.66
N LEU A 11 0.94 -3.51 15.00
CA LEU A 11 1.20 -3.46 13.57
C LEU A 11 2.32 -4.43 13.17
N ALA A 12 3.42 -4.47 13.93
CA ALA A 12 4.53 -5.38 13.69
C ALA A 12 4.12 -6.85 13.90
N ALA A 13 3.35 -7.14 14.95
CA ALA A 13 2.82 -8.48 15.21
C ALA A 13 1.87 -8.94 14.08
N LEU A 14 1.00 -8.04 13.60
CA LEU A 14 0.11 -8.33 12.47
C LEU A 14 0.90 -8.61 11.18
N ALA A 15 1.94 -7.81 10.90
CA ALA A 15 2.80 -8.03 9.74
C ALA A 15 3.51 -9.40 9.80
N ALA A 16 3.98 -9.81 10.99
CA ALA A 16 4.59 -11.12 11.19
C ALA A 16 3.61 -12.28 10.91
N LEU A 17 2.37 -12.18 11.42
CA LEU A 17 1.32 -13.17 11.18
C LEU A 17 0.95 -13.32 9.70
N VAL A 18 0.86 -12.21 8.98
CA VAL A 18 0.59 -12.21 7.54
C VAL A 18 1.74 -12.85 6.77
N ASP A 19 2.99 -12.53 7.13
CA ASP A 19 4.18 -13.10 6.49
C ASP A 19 4.26 -14.63 6.71
N GLU A 20 4.01 -15.11 7.94
CA GLU A 20 3.94 -16.54 8.25
C GLU A 20 2.84 -17.25 7.44
N THR A 21 1.66 -16.63 7.35
CA THR A 21 0.53 -17.17 6.57
C THR A 21 0.91 -17.35 5.10
N ILE A 22 1.59 -16.37 4.51
CA ILE A 22 2.05 -16.45 3.10
C ILE A 22 3.08 -17.56 2.92
N ARG A 23 4.02 -17.73 3.88
CA ARG A 23 5.06 -18.77 3.81
C ARG A 23 4.50 -20.19 3.89
N GLY A 24 3.44 -20.39 4.68
CA GLY A 24 2.82 -21.70 4.87
C GLY A 24 1.78 -22.08 3.80
N ASP A 25 1.43 -21.19 2.88
CA ASP A 25 0.36 -21.42 1.91
C ASP A 25 0.81 -22.34 0.76
N ARG A 26 -0.05 -23.29 0.38
CA ARG A 26 0.23 -24.30 -0.66
C ARG A 26 0.19 -23.73 -2.08
N PHE A 27 -0.43 -22.56 -2.28
CA PHE A 27 -0.65 -21.92 -3.57
C PHE A 27 -0.04 -20.51 -3.58
N PRO A 28 1.29 -20.39 -3.76
CA PRO A 28 2.03 -19.13 -3.62
C PRO A 28 1.60 -18.03 -4.61
N MET A 29 0.97 -18.41 -5.72
CA MET A 29 0.50 -17.50 -6.79
C MET A 29 -1.02 -17.28 -6.78
N SER A 30 -1.73 -17.78 -5.77
CA SER A 30 -3.17 -17.54 -5.63
C SER A 30 -3.47 -16.04 -5.45
N ASP A 31 -4.67 -15.63 -5.86
CA ASP A 31 -5.11 -14.25 -5.68
C ASP A 31 -5.17 -13.84 -4.20
N ARG A 32 -5.44 -14.81 -3.31
CA ARG A 32 -5.31 -14.62 -1.86
C ARG A 32 -3.90 -14.22 -1.46
N ASN A 33 -2.87 -14.94 -1.92
CA ASN A 33 -1.49 -14.62 -1.58
C ASN A 33 -1.03 -13.30 -2.21
N ARG A 34 -1.50 -12.95 -3.41
CA ARG A 34 -1.27 -11.62 -3.98
C ARG A 34 -1.86 -10.52 -3.09
N MET A 35 -3.09 -10.70 -2.63
CA MET A 35 -3.75 -9.75 -1.73
C MET A 35 -3.03 -9.63 -0.38
N LEU A 36 -2.64 -10.75 0.23
CA LEU A 36 -1.89 -10.76 1.49
C LEU A 36 -0.52 -10.07 1.36
N ARG A 37 0.19 -10.26 0.25
CA ARG A 37 1.45 -9.53 -0.02
C ARG A 37 1.24 -8.03 -0.13
N ALA A 38 0.16 -7.59 -0.78
CA ALA A 38 -0.21 -6.18 -0.86
C ALA A 38 -0.55 -5.59 0.52
N ILE A 39 -1.27 -6.34 1.36
CA ILE A 39 -1.55 -5.95 2.76
C ILE A 39 -0.24 -5.84 3.55
N LEU A 40 0.63 -6.84 3.43
CA LEU A 40 1.93 -6.85 4.11
C LEU A 40 2.81 -5.65 3.73
N ALA A 41 2.81 -5.24 2.46
CA ALA A 41 3.50 -4.04 2.02
C ALA A 41 2.98 -2.80 2.74
N LYS A 42 1.66 -2.60 2.77
CA LYS A 42 1.02 -1.48 3.48
C LYS A 42 1.32 -1.45 4.98
N LEU A 43 1.36 -2.62 5.62
CA LEU A 43 1.69 -2.73 7.05
C LEU A 43 3.16 -2.37 7.32
N ARG A 44 4.08 -2.69 6.40
CA ARG A 44 5.51 -2.39 6.53
C ARG A 44 5.85 -0.94 6.18
N ASP A 45 5.18 -0.38 5.19
CA ASP A 45 5.41 1.00 4.72
C ASP A 45 4.77 2.05 5.64
N GLY A 46 4.00 1.61 6.65
CA GLY A 46 3.52 2.43 7.76
C GLY A 46 2.76 3.67 7.31
N GLU A 47 1.54 3.52 6.79
CA GLU A 47 0.62 4.61 6.37
C GLU A 47 1.20 5.74 5.48
N GLY A 48 2.43 5.62 4.99
CA GLY A 48 3.11 6.65 4.22
C GLY A 48 3.14 6.36 2.73
N GLU A 49 1.98 6.21 2.06
CA GLU A 49 1.97 6.53 0.63
C GLU A 49 2.19 8.05 0.54
N ALA A 50 3.46 8.46 0.42
CA ALA A 50 3.80 9.82 0.06
C ALA A 50 2.95 10.19 -1.16
N PRO A 51 2.26 11.35 -1.17
CA PRO A 51 1.38 11.71 -2.27
C PRO A 51 2.16 11.56 -3.58
N ARG A 52 1.65 10.73 -4.51
CA ARG A 52 2.23 10.64 -5.84
C ARG A 52 2.33 12.07 -6.39
N PRO A 53 3.51 12.51 -6.87
CA PRO A 53 3.63 13.84 -7.44
C PRO A 53 2.60 13.97 -8.56
N GLU A 54 1.79 15.03 -8.52
CA GLU A 54 0.82 15.31 -9.57
C GLU A 54 1.55 15.42 -10.92
N PRO A 55 0.98 14.88 -12.01
CA PRO A 55 1.56 15.02 -13.33
C PRO A 55 1.76 16.50 -13.68
N TYR A 56 2.89 16.82 -14.32
CA TYR A 56 3.21 18.18 -14.75
C TYR A 56 2.08 18.73 -15.63
N PRO A 57 1.62 19.98 -15.41
CA PRO A 57 0.52 20.55 -16.19
C PRO A 57 0.87 20.56 -17.68
N ALA A 58 -0.11 20.24 -18.52
CA ALA A 58 0.04 20.30 -19.97
C ALA A 58 0.47 21.73 -20.38
N PRO A 59 1.37 21.89 -21.37
CA PRO A 59 1.81 23.19 -21.81
C PRO A 59 0.61 24.02 -22.29
N VAL A 60 0.49 25.23 -21.75
CA VAL A 60 -0.52 26.20 -22.19
C VAL A 60 -0.25 26.49 -23.66
N ALA A 61 -1.16 26.08 -24.55
CA ALA A 61 -1.12 26.45 -25.95
C ALA A 61 -1.15 27.98 -26.02
N GLY A 62 0.02 28.59 -26.24
CA GLY A 62 0.15 30.01 -26.50
C GLY A 62 -0.75 30.34 -27.68
N ARG A 63 -1.69 31.27 -27.45
CA ARG A 63 -2.52 31.84 -28.50
C ARG A 63 -1.60 32.30 -29.62
N LEU A 64 -1.73 31.70 -30.81
CA LEU A 64 -1.28 32.33 -32.03
C LEU A 64 -2.12 33.61 -32.15
N THR A 65 -1.51 34.74 -31.84
CA THR A 65 -2.02 36.05 -32.21
C THR A 65 -1.92 36.15 -33.73
N GLU A 66 -3.07 36.17 -34.40
CA GLU A 66 -3.23 36.81 -35.70
C GLU A 66 -3.36 38.32 -35.52
#